data_AF-A0A950E7K5-F1
#
_entry.id   AF-A0A950E7K5-F1
#
_cell.length_a   1.000
_cell.length_b   1.000
_cell.length_c   1.000
_cell.angle_alpha   90.00
_cell.angle_beta   90.00
_cell.angle_gamma   90.00
#
_symmetry.space_group_name_H-M   'P 1'
#
loop_
_entity.id
_entity.type
_entity.pdbx_description
1 polymer ?
#
loop_
_entity_poly.entity_id
_entity_poly.type
_entity_poly.pdbx_seq_one_letter_code
_entity_poly.pdbx_strand_id
1 'polypeptide(L)'
;AKGGVGGNTLAVFDPSQTSWSIVFKGLLFAVLLFVGFEAAASVAEETKNPRRSIPIAVIATVVLTGVFFLLTAYAGTIGFGQAALGTNNAWAQAPSAFGTLAQHYVGGWLSVWIDLTVILDAVSVAIAFMVTGSRMFYALGRDGLLPKAAMSTTRHNTPLAGIVVIIVWSIIMLIWGATNTYGAAIHTSNAFAAFLIAGNVGSYLVLLIYCFLSLAGFGLVWRSRHTEGGLAWKIPVVLLGLLVPVLGYKGSLDPFPAYPFNVGVYIAAAMIVLSAVWWLVLRVTRPDRIKTAARHALQVAATPPETAGPLPASPDAVPYPPPVPGVS
;
A
#
# COMPACT_ATOMS: atom_id res chain seq x y z
N ALA A 1 -2.37 27.87 22.06
CA ALA A 1 -3.57 27.02 22.25
C ALA A 1 -3.41 26.17 23.51
N LYS A 2 -4.46 25.96 24.31
CA LYS A 2 -4.41 25.28 25.62
C LYS A 2 -4.16 23.75 25.55
N GLY A 3 -4.04 23.17 24.36
CA GLY A 3 -3.56 21.79 24.16
C GLY A 3 -4.57 20.70 24.53
N GLY A 4 -5.76 20.69 23.92
CA GLY A 4 -6.73 19.61 24.12
C GLY A 4 -7.29 19.51 25.54
N VAL A 5 -7.88 18.36 25.90
CA VAL A 5 -8.59 18.14 27.18
C VAL A 5 -7.65 18.21 28.40
N GLY A 6 -6.39 17.80 28.23
CA GLY A 6 -5.42 17.67 29.33
C GLY A 6 -4.22 18.63 29.28
N GLY A 7 -4.13 19.52 28.28
CA GLY A 7 -2.94 20.32 28.04
C GLY A 7 -1.95 19.70 27.05
N ASN A 8 -1.10 20.54 26.44
CA ASN A 8 -0.01 20.05 25.60
C ASN A 8 1.01 19.33 26.47
N THR A 9 1.47 18.15 26.03
CA THR A 9 2.44 17.36 26.79
C THR A 9 3.32 16.54 25.85
N LEU A 10 4.62 16.51 26.15
CA LEU A 10 5.58 15.66 25.46
C LEU A 10 5.62 14.23 26.00
N ALA A 11 4.85 13.92 27.05
CA ALA A 11 4.77 12.57 27.61
C ALA A 11 4.29 11.53 26.58
N VAL A 12 3.60 11.95 25.51
CA VAL A 12 3.20 11.08 24.40
C VAL A 12 4.38 10.51 23.61
N PHE A 13 5.57 11.12 23.73
CA PHE A 13 6.81 10.63 23.13
C PHE A 13 7.65 9.79 24.10
N ASP A 14 7.25 9.66 25.35
CA ASP A 14 7.96 8.88 26.35
C ASP A 14 7.73 7.38 26.10
N PRO A 15 8.76 6.60 25.72
CA PRO A 15 8.61 5.18 25.45
C PRO A 15 8.14 4.37 26.67
N SER A 16 8.30 4.89 27.89
CA SER A 16 7.83 4.22 29.11
C SER A 16 6.31 4.17 29.24
N GLN A 17 5.59 5.02 28.49
CA GLN A 17 4.12 5.07 28.47
C GLN A 17 3.49 3.99 27.58
N THR A 18 4.30 3.21 26.85
CA THR A 18 3.83 2.16 25.95
C THR A 18 4.72 0.92 26.04
N SER A 19 4.26 -0.20 25.49
CA SER A 19 5.07 -1.40 25.36
C SER A 19 5.56 -1.58 23.93
N TRP A 20 6.74 -2.20 23.76
CA TRP A 20 7.27 -2.52 22.44
C TRP A 20 6.33 -3.41 21.62
N SER A 21 5.51 -4.26 22.28
CA SER A 21 4.48 -5.04 21.60
C SER A 21 3.43 -4.14 20.92
N ILE A 22 2.96 -3.09 21.59
CA ILE A 22 2.01 -2.13 21.02
C ILE A 22 2.65 -1.33 19.87
N VAL A 23 3.90 -0.93 20.01
CA VAL A 23 4.64 -0.23 18.96
C VAL A 23 4.76 -1.10 17.70
N PHE A 24 5.13 -2.37 17.85
CA PHE A 24 5.23 -3.31 16.72
C PHE A 24 3.87 -3.60 16.07
N LYS A 25 2.78 -3.64 16.84
CA LYS A 25 1.41 -3.71 16.28
C LYS A 25 1.08 -2.49 15.43
N GLY A 26 1.42 -1.29 15.91
CA GLY A 26 1.23 -0.05 15.16
C GLY A 26 2.03 -0.01 13.86
N LEU A 27 3.19 -0.69 13.82
CA LEU A 27 4.06 -0.73 12.65
C LEU A 27 3.38 -1.37 11.42
N LEU A 28 2.46 -2.31 11.62
CA LEU A 28 1.66 -2.90 10.53
C LEU A 28 0.93 -1.82 9.72
N PHE A 29 0.18 -0.96 10.42
CA PHE A 29 -0.59 0.12 9.79
C PHE A 29 0.30 1.29 9.40
N ALA A 30 1.36 1.56 10.16
CA ALA A 30 2.31 2.61 9.80
C ALA A 30 2.93 2.33 8.42
N VAL A 31 3.34 1.10 8.13
CA VAL A 31 3.88 0.75 6.81
C VAL A 31 2.82 0.95 5.71
N LEU A 32 1.56 0.58 5.97
CA LEU A 32 0.47 0.81 5.03
C LEU A 32 0.30 2.30 4.69
N LEU A 33 0.44 3.20 5.67
CA LEU A 33 0.31 4.65 5.47
C LEU A 33 1.40 5.24 4.57
N PHE A 34 2.54 4.57 4.43
CA PHE A 34 3.63 5.01 3.54
C PHE A 34 3.57 4.39 2.15
N VAL A 35 2.65 3.48 1.87
CA VAL A 35 2.51 2.91 0.52
C VAL A 35 2.20 4.02 -0.48
N GLY A 36 2.93 4.05 -1.60
CA GLY A 36 2.75 5.02 -2.68
C GLY A 36 3.94 5.94 -2.94
N PHE A 37 4.96 5.99 -2.06
CA PHE A 37 6.18 6.79 -2.34
C PHE A 37 6.90 6.34 -3.64
N GLU A 38 6.73 5.07 -4.02
CA GLU A 38 7.29 4.46 -5.22
C GLU A 38 6.70 4.99 -6.54
N ALA A 39 5.53 5.65 -6.48
CA ALA A 39 4.93 6.31 -7.64
C ALA A 39 5.82 7.42 -8.22
N ALA A 40 6.72 8.00 -7.43
CA ALA A 40 7.72 8.92 -7.95
C ALA A 40 8.60 8.25 -9.02
N ALA A 41 8.96 6.98 -8.84
CA ALA A 41 9.82 6.27 -9.77
C ALA A 41 9.13 5.94 -11.10
N SER A 42 7.80 5.78 -11.13
CA SER A 42 7.08 5.44 -12.37
C SER A 42 7.04 6.58 -13.39
N VAL A 43 7.26 7.82 -12.95
CA VAL A 43 7.30 9.02 -13.83
C VAL A 43 8.74 9.49 -14.08
N ALA A 44 9.74 8.63 -13.80
CA ALA A 44 11.14 8.97 -14.02
C ALA A 44 11.44 9.29 -15.50
N GLU A 45 10.81 8.58 -16.44
CA GLU A 45 11.01 8.81 -17.88
C GLU A 45 10.46 10.17 -18.35
N GLU A 46 9.40 10.67 -17.70
CA GLU A 46 8.79 11.97 -18.00
C GLU A 46 9.46 13.13 -17.24
N THR A 47 10.40 12.83 -16.36
CA THR A 47 11.05 13.81 -15.49
C THR A 47 12.29 14.38 -16.16
N LYS A 48 12.39 15.72 -16.28
CA LYS A 48 13.52 16.42 -16.92
C LYS A 48 14.91 16.03 -16.39
N ASN A 49 15.04 15.76 -15.08
CA ASN A 49 16.31 15.41 -14.42
C ASN A 49 16.11 14.23 -13.44
N PRO A 50 15.88 13.01 -13.95
CA PRO A 50 15.38 11.92 -13.12
C PRO A 50 16.40 11.47 -12.06
N ARG A 51 17.69 11.48 -12.39
CA ARG A 51 18.79 11.12 -11.46
C ARG A 51 18.83 11.97 -10.19
N ARG A 52 18.32 13.21 -10.25
CA ARG A 52 18.28 14.13 -9.09
C ARG A 52 16.87 14.28 -8.53
N SER A 53 15.88 14.45 -9.40
CA SER A 53 14.50 14.72 -9.00
C SER A 53 13.83 13.51 -8.35
N ILE A 54 14.07 12.29 -8.84
CA ILE A 54 13.41 11.08 -8.30
C ILE A 54 13.86 10.78 -6.87
N PRO A 55 15.18 10.74 -6.54
CA PRO A 55 15.60 10.54 -5.15
C PRO A 55 15.09 11.64 -4.20
N ILE A 56 15.11 12.91 -4.63
CA ILE A 56 14.59 14.02 -3.82
C ILE A 56 13.09 13.86 -3.61
N ALA A 57 12.32 13.53 -4.64
CA ALA A 57 10.87 13.35 -4.54
C ALA A 57 10.50 12.21 -3.59
N VAL A 58 11.21 11.07 -3.65
CA VAL A 58 11.00 9.94 -2.73
C VAL A 58 11.29 10.35 -1.30
N ILE A 59 12.47 10.93 -1.03
CA ILE A 59 12.87 11.32 0.33
C ILE A 59 11.96 12.44 0.87
N ALA A 60 11.66 13.45 0.07
CA ALA A 60 10.80 14.56 0.47
C ALA A 60 9.38 14.06 0.78
N THR A 61 8.82 13.17 -0.03
CA THR A 61 7.50 12.58 0.24
C THR A 61 7.50 11.82 1.56
N VAL A 62 8.49 10.95 1.79
CA VAL A 62 8.58 10.18 3.05
C VAL A 62 8.73 11.10 4.26
N VAL A 63 9.61 12.10 4.19
CA VAL A 63 9.85 13.02 5.32
C VAL A 63 8.63 13.90 5.58
N LEU A 64 8.05 14.51 4.55
CA LEU A 64 6.89 15.40 4.69
C LEU A 64 5.67 14.63 5.20
N THR A 65 5.39 13.45 4.64
CA THR A 65 4.31 12.58 5.08
C THR A 65 4.54 12.10 6.52
N GLY A 66 5.77 11.74 6.89
CA GLY A 66 6.09 11.35 8.25
C GLY A 66 5.89 12.47 9.26
N VAL A 67 6.35 13.68 8.95
CA VAL A 67 6.10 14.87 9.79
C VAL A 67 4.60 15.15 9.90
N PHE A 68 3.87 15.06 8.77
CA PHE A 68 2.42 15.26 8.76
C PHE A 68 1.69 14.24 9.65
N PHE A 69 1.99 12.94 9.52
CA PHE A 69 1.39 11.91 10.37
C PHE A 69 1.77 12.05 11.84
N LEU A 70 3.01 12.45 12.14
CA LEU A 70 3.42 12.73 13.52
C LEU A 70 2.61 13.87 14.12
N LEU A 71 2.42 14.96 13.37
CA LEU A 71 1.65 16.12 13.82
C LEU A 71 0.17 15.78 14.01
N THR A 72 -0.44 15.02 13.10
CA THR A 72 -1.86 14.63 13.22
C THR A 72 -2.08 13.62 14.34
N ALA A 73 -1.18 12.64 14.50
CA ALA A 73 -1.21 11.70 15.62
C ALA A 73 -1.06 12.43 16.97
N TYR A 74 -0.12 13.37 17.07
CA TYR A 74 0.04 14.22 18.26
C TYR A 74 -1.22 15.05 18.52
N ALA A 75 -1.72 15.76 17.50
CA ALA A 75 -2.88 16.63 17.63
C ALA A 75 -4.13 15.87 18.06
N GLY A 76 -4.39 14.70 17.49
CA GLY A 76 -5.53 13.88 17.91
C GLY A 76 -5.33 13.31 19.33
N THR A 77 -4.09 12.95 19.70
CA THR A 77 -3.83 12.33 21.03
C THR A 77 -4.08 13.34 22.13
N ILE A 78 -3.58 14.55 21.92
CA ILE A 78 -3.80 15.67 22.82
C ILE A 78 -5.28 16.11 22.78
N GLY A 79 -5.88 16.15 21.59
CA GLY A 79 -7.28 16.56 21.37
C GLY A 79 -8.29 15.67 22.09
N PHE A 80 -8.17 14.35 22.00
CA PHE A 80 -9.03 13.43 22.74
C PHE A 80 -8.59 13.26 24.21
N GLY A 81 -7.37 13.65 24.54
CA GLY A 81 -6.72 13.42 25.83
C GLY A 81 -6.12 12.01 25.94
N GLN A 82 -5.04 11.87 26.70
CA GLN A 82 -4.29 10.61 26.80
C GLN A 82 -5.14 9.44 27.31
N ALA A 83 -6.06 9.70 28.25
CA ALA A 83 -6.96 8.67 28.79
C ALA A 83 -7.91 8.08 27.72
N ALA A 84 -8.23 8.85 26.68
CA ALA A 84 -9.09 8.39 25.58
C ALA A 84 -8.40 7.38 24.64
N LEU A 85 -7.07 7.26 24.67
CA LEU A 85 -6.33 6.22 23.94
C LEU A 85 -6.28 4.89 24.69
N GLY A 86 -6.42 4.92 26.01
CA GLY A 86 -6.31 3.73 26.87
C GLY A 86 -7.66 3.17 27.29
N THR A 87 -8.29 3.80 28.28
CA THR A 87 -9.43 3.22 29.00
C THR A 87 -10.76 3.33 28.27
N ASN A 88 -10.97 4.40 27.49
CA ASN A 88 -12.28 4.71 26.92
C ASN A 88 -12.32 4.51 25.39
N ASN A 89 -11.13 4.37 24.76
CA ASN A 89 -10.93 4.18 23.33
C ASN A 89 -11.75 5.15 22.43
N ALA A 90 -12.02 6.36 22.93
CA ALA A 90 -12.99 7.28 22.33
C ALA A 90 -12.55 7.75 20.94
N TRP A 91 -11.24 7.82 20.69
CA TRP A 91 -10.71 8.07 19.35
C TRP A 91 -11.15 6.98 18.38
N ALA A 92 -10.85 5.71 18.68
CA ALA A 92 -11.13 4.61 17.76
C ALA A 92 -12.63 4.34 17.55
N GLN A 93 -13.49 4.82 18.46
CA GLN A 93 -14.94 4.71 18.34
C GLN A 93 -15.58 5.90 17.63
N ALA A 94 -14.84 7.01 17.43
CA ALA A 94 -15.37 8.17 16.74
C ALA A 94 -15.52 7.88 15.22
N PRO A 95 -16.72 8.03 14.63
CA PRO A 95 -16.92 7.82 13.20
C PRO A 95 -16.04 8.70 12.32
N SER A 96 -15.81 9.93 12.78
CA SER A 96 -14.81 10.87 12.25
C SER A 96 -14.07 11.47 13.43
N ALA A 97 -12.88 10.95 13.72
CA ALA A 97 -12.10 11.40 14.88
C ALA A 97 -11.74 12.89 14.78
N PHE A 98 -11.25 13.33 13.62
CA PHE A 98 -10.92 14.73 13.39
C PHE A 98 -12.15 15.62 13.19
N GLY A 99 -13.25 15.12 12.62
CA GLY A 99 -14.52 15.85 12.59
C GLY A 99 -15.05 16.11 14.00
N THR A 100 -15.00 15.10 14.88
CA THR A 100 -15.38 15.23 16.30
C THR A 100 -14.54 16.30 17.01
N LEU A 101 -13.22 16.28 16.82
CA LEU A 101 -12.33 17.31 17.38
C LEU A 101 -12.62 18.69 16.81
N ALA A 102 -12.85 18.81 15.51
CA ALA A 102 -13.17 20.08 14.87
C ALA A 102 -14.50 20.65 15.37
N GLN A 103 -15.52 19.81 15.52
CA GLN A 103 -16.80 20.21 16.10
C GLN A 103 -16.64 20.70 17.55
N HIS A 104 -15.82 20.01 18.34
CA HIS A 104 -15.60 20.34 19.75
C HIS A 104 -14.76 21.61 19.96
N TYR A 105 -13.67 21.79 19.20
CA TYR A 105 -12.70 22.87 19.42
C TYR A 105 -12.86 24.10 18.53
N VAL A 106 -13.55 23.99 17.39
CA VAL A 106 -13.67 25.08 16.41
C VAL A 106 -15.12 25.37 16.05
N GLY A 107 -15.87 24.34 15.66
CA GLY A 107 -17.28 24.43 15.31
C GLY A 107 -17.68 23.47 14.20
N GLY A 108 -19.00 23.24 14.07
CA GLY A 108 -19.56 22.25 13.15
C GLY A 108 -19.22 22.49 11.67
N TRP A 109 -19.03 23.75 11.25
CA TRP A 109 -18.66 24.07 9.87
C TRP A 109 -17.36 23.39 9.45
N LEU A 110 -16.34 23.39 10.32
CA LEU A 110 -15.05 22.78 10.02
C LEU A 110 -15.14 21.25 10.01
N SER A 111 -15.96 20.65 10.89
CA SER A 111 -16.23 19.21 10.85
C SER A 111 -16.78 18.79 9.49
N VAL A 112 -17.75 19.53 8.95
CA VAL A 112 -18.32 19.23 7.62
C VAL A 112 -17.26 19.30 6.53
N TRP A 113 -16.38 20.31 6.54
CA TRP A 113 -15.30 20.42 5.56
C TRP A 113 -14.26 19.30 5.66
N ILE A 114 -13.93 18.87 6.88
CA ILE A 114 -13.04 17.72 7.11
C ILE A 114 -13.69 16.46 6.55
N ASP A 115 -14.94 16.19 6.89
CA ASP A 115 -15.65 14.99 6.43
C ASP A 115 -15.80 14.97 4.90
N LEU A 116 -16.08 16.12 4.28
CA LEU A 116 -16.11 16.25 2.81
C LEU A 116 -14.75 15.94 2.18
N THR A 117 -13.66 16.41 2.79
CA THR A 117 -12.29 16.16 2.30
C THR A 117 -11.96 14.67 2.41
N VAL A 118 -12.36 14.00 3.50
CA VAL A 118 -12.20 12.54 3.67
C VAL A 118 -12.97 11.77 2.60
N ILE A 119 -14.18 12.20 2.25
CA ILE A 119 -14.97 11.57 1.17
C ILE A 119 -14.27 11.75 -0.18
N LEU A 120 -13.81 12.97 -0.49
CA LEU A 120 -13.11 13.25 -1.75
C LEU A 120 -11.79 12.47 -1.85
N ASP A 121 -11.05 12.34 -0.75
CA ASP A 121 -9.84 11.53 -0.67
C ASP A 121 -10.13 10.04 -0.95
N ALA A 122 -11.16 9.48 -0.30
CA ALA A 122 -11.55 8.09 -0.52
C ALA A 122 -11.92 7.81 -1.99
N VAL A 123 -12.61 8.74 -2.65
CA VAL A 123 -12.93 8.64 -4.09
C VAL A 123 -11.67 8.73 -4.94
N SER A 124 -10.77 9.68 -4.64
CA SER A 124 -9.50 9.84 -5.35
C SER A 124 -8.64 8.57 -5.29
N VAL A 125 -8.49 8.01 -4.10
CA VAL A 125 -7.74 6.78 -3.86
C VAL A 125 -8.38 5.59 -4.59
N ALA A 126 -9.71 5.47 -4.57
CA ALA A 126 -10.42 4.41 -5.30
C ALA A 126 -10.18 4.49 -6.82
N ILE A 127 -10.21 5.69 -7.40
CA ILE A 127 -9.91 5.90 -8.82
C ILE A 127 -8.46 5.51 -9.13
N ALA A 128 -7.50 5.96 -8.29
CA ALA A 128 -6.09 5.65 -8.46
C ALA A 128 -5.80 4.14 -8.46
N PHE A 129 -6.42 3.39 -7.53
CA PHE A 129 -6.30 1.93 -7.49
C PHE A 129 -6.98 1.24 -8.67
N MET A 130 -8.12 1.75 -9.13
CA MET A 130 -8.82 1.18 -10.29
C MET A 130 -7.98 1.34 -11.57
N VAL A 131 -7.37 2.52 -11.78
CA VAL A 131 -6.50 2.78 -12.94
C VAL A 131 -5.22 1.95 -12.85
N THR A 132 -4.52 1.99 -11.72
CA THR A 132 -3.23 1.30 -11.55
C THR A 132 -3.40 -0.21 -11.57
N GLY A 133 -4.36 -0.73 -10.80
CA GLY A 133 -4.63 -2.16 -10.69
C GLY A 133 -5.06 -2.76 -12.03
N SER A 134 -5.97 -2.12 -12.77
CA SER A 134 -6.44 -2.64 -14.05
C SER A 134 -5.33 -2.72 -15.11
N ARG A 135 -4.44 -1.73 -15.15
CA ARG A 135 -3.24 -1.72 -16.00
C ARG A 135 -2.24 -2.81 -15.59
N MET A 136 -2.05 -3.03 -14.29
CA MET A 136 -1.19 -4.10 -13.79
C MET A 136 -1.72 -5.48 -14.20
N PHE A 137 -3.03 -5.71 -14.08
CA PHE A 137 -3.67 -6.94 -14.57
C PHE A 137 -3.47 -7.17 -16.07
N TYR A 138 -3.62 -6.12 -16.88
CA TYR A 138 -3.36 -6.20 -18.32
C TYR A 138 -1.90 -6.54 -18.63
N ALA A 139 -0.95 -5.86 -17.98
CA ALA A 139 0.48 -6.09 -18.16
C ALA A 139 0.86 -7.54 -17.82
N LEU A 140 0.34 -8.08 -16.71
CA LEU A 140 0.53 -9.49 -16.33
C LEU A 140 -0.07 -10.45 -17.37
N GLY A 141 -1.20 -10.11 -17.98
CA GLY A 141 -1.78 -10.85 -19.10
C GLY A 141 -0.88 -10.83 -20.35
N ARG A 142 -0.35 -9.66 -20.69
CA ARG A 142 0.55 -9.43 -21.83
C ARG A 142 1.87 -10.19 -21.68
N ASP A 143 2.44 -10.18 -20.49
CA ASP A 143 3.67 -10.91 -20.17
C ASP A 143 3.41 -12.43 -20.00
N GLY A 144 2.15 -12.85 -20.19
CA GLY A 144 1.72 -14.24 -20.22
C GLY A 144 1.67 -14.94 -18.87
N LEU A 145 1.70 -14.14 -17.79
CA LEU A 145 1.57 -14.54 -16.39
C LEU A 145 0.10 -14.72 -15.97
N LEU A 146 -0.84 -14.16 -16.73
CA LEU A 146 -2.28 -14.40 -16.59
C LEU A 146 -2.90 -15.00 -17.87
N PRO A 147 -4.13 -15.55 -17.80
CA PRO A 147 -4.86 -16.00 -18.98
C PRO A 147 -4.99 -14.88 -20.02
N LYS A 148 -5.09 -15.22 -21.32
CA LYS A 148 -5.20 -14.22 -22.40
C LYS A 148 -6.39 -13.27 -22.22
N ALA A 149 -7.46 -13.73 -21.55
CA ALA A 149 -8.62 -12.90 -21.20
C ALA A 149 -8.25 -11.66 -20.35
N ALA A 150 -7.16 -11.70 -19.58
CA ALA A 150 -6.67 -10.56 -18.81
C ALA A 150 -6.21 -9.39 -19.70
N MET A 151 -5.92 -9.64 -20.98
CA MET A 151 -5.61 -8.61 -21.96
C MET A 151 -6.84 -8.00 -22.63
N SER A 152 -8.06 -8.34 -22.20
CA SER A 152 -9.27 -7.77 -22.81
C SER A 152 -9.35 -6.26 -22.58
N THR A 153 -9.56 -5.50 -23.65
CA THR A 153 -9.72 -4.04 -23.63
C THR A 153 -11.04 -3.60 -24.24
N THR A 154 -11.52 -2.43 -23.82
CA THR A 154 -12.63 -1.72 -24.47
C THR A 154 -12.17 -1.06 -25.79
N ARG A 155 -13.11 -0.45 -26.53
CA ARG A 155 -12.83 0.36 -27.73
C ARG A 155 -11.82 1.50 -27.48
N HIS A 156 -11.71 1.99 -26.25
CA HIS A 156 -10.78 3.07 -25.86
C HIS A 156 -9.48 2.53 -25.24
N ASN A 157 -9.10 1.27 -25.52
CA ASN A 157 -7.92 0.60 -24.97
C ASN A 157 -7.90 0.52 -23.43
N THR A 158 -9.06 0.57 -22.78
CA THR A 158 -9.17 0.46 -21.32
C THR A 158 -9.16 -1.01 -20.90
N PRO A 159 -8.29 -1.46 -19.97
CA PRO A 159 -8.25 -2.85 -19.47
C PRO A 159 -9.54 -3.32 -18.78
N LEU A 160 -10.46 -3.92 -19.54
CA LEU A 160 -11.79 -4.30 -19.04
C LEU A 160 -11.70 -5.43 -18.01
N ALA A 161 -10.88 -6.46 -18.28
CA ALA A 161 -10.77 -7.61 -17.40
C ALA A 161 -10.28 -7.22 -15.99
N GLY A 162 -9.28 -6.34 -15.92
CA GLY A 162 -8.77 -5.82 -14.65
C GLY A 162 -9.81 -4.98 -13.90
N ILE A 163 -10.55 -4.13 -14.60
CA ILE A 163 -11.65 -3.33 -14.00
C ILE A 163 -12.72 -4.25 -13.42
N VAL A 164 -13.17 -5.26 -14.16
CA VAL A 164 -14.20 -6.19 -13.71
C VAL A 164 -13.74 -6.95 -12.46
N VAL A 165 -12.50 -7.45 -12.45
CA VAL A 165 -11.94 -8.14 -11.27
C VAL A 165 -11.94 -7.23 -10.04
N ILE A 166 -11.50 -5.99 -10.20
CA ILE A 166 -11.47 -5.01 -9.10
C ILE A 166 -12.90 -4.69 -8.62
N ILE A 167 -13.85 -4.47 -9.52
CA ILE A 167 -15.25 -4.19 -9.16
C ILE A 167 -15.87 -5.38 -8.43
N VAL A 168 -15.71 -6.59 -8.94
CA VAL A 168 -16.24 -7.81 -8.30
C VAL A 168 -15.64 -7.98 -6.91
N TRP A 169 -14.32 -7.79 -6.77
CA TRP A 169 -13.66 -7.83 -5.46
C TRP A 169 -14.18 -6.76 -4.51
N SER A 170 -14.33 -5.51 -4.97
CA SER A 170 -14.89 -4.42 -4.19
C SER A 170 -16.34 -4.69 -3.77
N ILE A 171 -17.17 -5.30 -4.64
CA ILE A 171 -18.54 -5.69 -4.30
C ILE A 171 -18.53 -6.81 -3.25
N ILE A 172 -17.65 -7.81 -3.37
CA ILE A 172 -17.51 -8.86 -2.36
C ILE A 172 -17.15 -8.25 -1.00
N MET A 173 -16.19 -7.32 -0.97
CA MET A 173 -15.78 -6.61 0.25
C MET A 173 -16.88 -5.69 0.79
N LEU A 174 -17.64 -5.04 -0.09
CA LEU A 174 -18.78 -4.21 0.29
C LEU A 174 -19.90 -5.06 0.88
N ILE A 175 -20.26 -6.18 0.26
CA ILE A 175 -21.27 -7.12 0.78
C ILE A 175 -20.79 -7.66 2.12
N TRP A 176 -19.52 -8.06 2.23
CA TRP A 176 -18.93 -8.50 3.47
C TRP A 176 -19.01 -7.42 4.56
N GLY A 177 -18.68 -6.16 4.25
CA GLY A 177 -18.84 -5.04 5.19
C GLY A 177 -20.29 -4.70 5.53
N ALA A 178 -21.21 -4.78 4.56
CA ALA A 178 -22.62 -4.41 4.72
C ALA A 178 -23.44 -5.48 5.44
N THR A 179 -23.19 -6.77 5.21
CA THR A 179 -23.86 -7.87 5.93
C THR A 179 -23.54 -7.87 7.43
N ASN A 180 -22.46 -7.20 7.85
CA ASN A 180 -22.12 -7.02 9.26
C ASN A 180 -23.01 -5.96 9.96
N THR A 181 -23.67 -5.07 9.20
CA THR A 181 -24.67 -4.11 9.71
C THR A 181 -26.08 -4.73 9.80
N TYR A 182 -26.34 -5.82 9.07
CA TYR A 182 -27.69 -6.42 8.91
C TYR A 182 -27.81 -7.90 9.32
N GLY A 183 -26.81 -8.49 10.00
CA GLY A 183 -26.97 -9.74 10.76
C GLY A 183 -26.49 -11.04 10.09
N ALA A 184 -25.19 -11.19 9.84
CA ALA A 184 -24.55 -12.48 9.55
C ALA A 184 -23.34 -12.77 10.46
N ALA A 185 -22.83 -14.01 10.41
CA ALA A 185 -21.97 -14.71 11.39
C ALA A 185 -20.63 -14.05 11.82
N ILE A 186 -20.21 -12.93 11.21
CA ILE A 186 -18.97 -12.21 11.55
C ILE A 186 -19.24 -10.79 12.07
N HIS A 187 -19.39 -10.66 13.39
CA HIS A 187 -19.70 -9.40 14.05
C HIS A 187 -18.46 -8.50 14.20
N THR A 188 -18.41 -7.40 13.43
CA THR A 188 -17.54 -6.24 13.72
C THR A 188 -18.36 -5.13 14.38
N SER A 189 -17.81 -4.45 15.39
CA SER A 189 -18.55 -3.48 16.20
C SER A 189 -18.96 -2.20 15.46
N ASN A 190 -18.28 -1.82 14.36
CA ASN A 190 -18.56 -0.62 13.57
C ASN A 190 -17.85 -0.65 12.19
N ALA A 191 -18.13 0.32 11.32
CA ALA A 191 -17.50 0.45 10.00
C ALA A 191 -15.97 0.65 10.07
N PHE A 192 -15.46 1.29 11.13
CA PHE A 192 -14.03 1.46 11.37
C PHE A 192 -13.33 0.11 11.60
N ALA A 193 -13.94 -0.82 12.33
CA ALA A 193 -13.42 -2.16 12.52
C ALA A 193 -13.37 -2.96 11.21
N ALA A 194 -14.38 -2.80 10.33
CA ALA A 194 -14.35 -3.40 8.99
C ALA A 194 -13.20 -2.84 8.14
N PHE A 195 -12.99 -1.51 8.19
CA PHE A 195 -11.84 -0.86 7.57
C PHE A 195 -10.50 -1.41 8.12
N LEU A 196 -10.36 -1.59 9.43
CA LEU A 196 -9.15 -2.14 10.04
C LEU A 196 -8.88 -3.58 9.60
N ILE A 197 -9.91 -4.42 9.42
CA ILE A 197 -9.73 -5.79 8.92
C ILE A 197 -9.28 -5.78 7.46
N ALA A 198 -9.90 -4.95 6.62
CA ALA A 198 -9.45 -4.77 5.23
C ALA A 198 -8.01 -4.22 5.16
N GLY A 199 -7.70 -3.25 6.03
CA GLY A 199 -6.37 -2.69 6.22
C GLY A 199 -5.35 -3.73 6.67
N ASN A 200 -5.72 -4.67 7.53
CA ASN A 200 -4.86 -5.79 7.92
C ASN A 200 -4.49 -6.66 6.72
N VAL A 201 -5.46 -7.01 5.87
CA VAL A 201 -5.20 -7.81 4.66
C VAL A 201 -4.16 -7.12 3.78
N GLY A 202 -4.40 -5.83 3.46
CA GLY A 202 -3.47 -5.03 2.65
C GLY A 202 -2.08 -4.92 3.29
N SER A 203 -2.03 -4.62 4.59
CA SER A 203 -0.78 -4.47 5.33
C SER A 203 0.04 -5.75 5.33
N TYR A 204 -0.58 -6.91 5.57
CA TYR A 204 0.14 -8.19 5.51
C TYR A 204 0.72 -8.47 4.12
N LEU A 205 0.00 -8.13 3.04
CA LEU A 205 0.52 -8.32 1.69
C LEU A 205 1.68 -7.34 1.39
N VAL A 206 1.56 -6.08 1.83
CA VAL A 206 2.61 -5.06 1.67
C VAL A 206 3.86 -5.42 2.47
N LEU A 207 3.72 -5.86 3.72
CA LEU A 207 4.85 -6.29 4.54
C LEU A 207 5.61 -7.44 3.86
N LEU A 208 4.89 -8.39 3.25
CA LEU A 208 5.51 -9.48 2.50
C LEU A 208 6.33 -8.95 1.32
N ILE A 209 5.74 -8.03 0.55
CA ILE A 209 6.41 -7.40 -0.60
C ILE A 209 7.66 -6.67 -0.12
N TYR A 210 7.59 -5.93 1.00
CA TYR A 210 8.73 -5.19 1.54
C TYR A 210 9.82 -6.11 2.12
N CYS A 211 9.45 -7.26 2.68
CA CYS A 211 10.40 -8.32 3.01
C CYS A 211 11.15 -8.79 1.76
N PHE A 212 10.43 -9.12 0.67
CA PHE A 212 11.06 -9.56 -0.57
C PHE A 212 11.93 -8.47 -1.22
N LEU A 213 11.48 -7.21 -1.22
CA LEU A 213 12.26 -6.08 -1.71
C LEU A 213 13.54 -5.89 -0.89
N SER A 214 13.48 -6.02 0.43
CA SER A 214 14.64 -5.90 1.31
C SER A 214 15.63 -7.05 1.09
N LEU A 215 15.14 -8.28 0.93
CA LEU A 215 15.98 -9.44 0.59
C LEU A 215 16.62 -9.31 -0.80
N ALA A 216 15.88 -8.80 -1.79
CA ALA A 216 16.42 -8.52 -3.13
C ALA A 216 17.46 -7.40 -3.08
N GLY A 217 17.19 -6.34 -2.32
CA GLY A 217 18.13 -5.24 -2.07
C GLY A 217 19.41 -5.71 -1.39
N PHE A 218 19.32 -6.63 -0.42
CA PHE A 218 20.48 -7.28 0.18
C PHE A 218 21.32 -8.02 -0.86
N GLY A 219 20.67 -8.82 -1.71
CA GLY A 219 21.34 -9.53 -2.80
C GLY A 219 22.05 -8.59 -3.78
N LEU A 220 21.44 -7.45 -4.10
CA LEU A 220 22.02 -6.43 -4.98
C LEU A 220 23.23 -5.75 -4.33
N VAL A 221 23.12 -5.31 -3.07
CA VAL A 221 24.23 -4.72 -2.31
C VAL A 221 25.39 -5.70 -2.17
N TRP A 222 25.10 -6.98 -1.93
CA TRP A 222 26.12 -8.02 -1.85
C TRP A 222 26.83 -8.26 -3.18
N ARG A 223 26.10 -8.27 -4.31
CA ARG A 223 26.70 -8.43 -5.65
C ARG A 223 27.53 -7.21 -6.05
N SER A 224 27.06 -6.01 -5.72
CA SER A 224 27.77 -4.75 -5.99
C SER A 224 28.87 -4.42 -4.97
N ARG A 225 29.26 -5.37 -4.10
CA ARG A 225 30.30 -5.16 -3.07
C ARG A 225 31.68 -4.77 -3.63
N HIS A 226 31.91 -5.00 -4.92
CA HIS A 226 33.18 -4.72 -5.61
C HIS A 226 33.13 -3.47 -6.51
N THR A 227 32.00 -2.79 -6.64
CA THR A 227 31.75 -1.84 -7.75
C THR A 227 31.25 -0.47 -7.27
N GLU A 228 31.89 0.10 -6.24
CA GLU A 228 31.73 1.50 -5.75
C GLU A 228 30.76 1.76 -4.58
N GLY A 229 31.22 2.64 -3.68
CA GLY A 229 30.51 3.13 -2.49
C GLY A 229 30.53 2.12 -1.34
N GLY A 230 31.35 2.40 -0.32
CA GLY A 230 31.65 1.50 0.81
C GLY A 230 30.43 0.75 1.35
N LEU A 231 30.57 -0.57 1.45
CA LEU A 231 29.53 -1.52 1.84
C LEU A 231 28.93 -1.24 3.24
N ALA A 232 29.68 -0.54 4.09
CA ALA A 232 29.38 -0.32 5.49
C ALA A 232 28.08 0.46 5.77
N TRP A 233 27.70 1.42 4.92
CA TRP A 233 26.44 2.17 5.14
C TRP A 233 25.23 1.50 4.48
N LYS A 234 25.45 0.74 3.40
CA LYS A 234 24.39 0.04 2.66
C LYS A 234 23.80 -1.13 3.47
N ILE A 235 24.64 -1.85 4.22
CA ILE A 235 24.21 -3.00 5.03
C ILE A 235 23.19 -2.58 6.12
N PRO A 236 23.46 -1.59 6.98
CA PRO A 236 22.49 -1.12 7.98
C PRO A 236 21.15 -0.69 7.38
N VAL A 237 21.17 -0.01 6.23
CA VAL A 237 19.93 0.43 5.55
C VAL A 237 19.07 -0.76 5.13
N VAL A 238 19.68 -1.78 4.52
CA VAL A 238 18.96 -2.99 4.11
C VAL A 238 18.49 -3.81 5.32
N LEU A 239 19.30 -3.91 6.37
CA LEU A 239 18.91 -4.59 7.60
C LEU A 239 17.74 -3.88 8.28
N LEU A 240 17.74 -2.54 8.32
CA LEU A 240 16.60 -1.75 8.81
C LEU A 240 15.36 -1.95 7.93
N GLY A 241 15.53 -1.95 6.61
CA GLY A 241 14.48 -2.23 5.64
C GLY A 241 13.83 -3.60 5.83
N LEU A 242 14.61 -4.61 6.21
CA LEU A 242 14.11 -5.94 6.55
C LEU A 242 13.52 -6.01 7.97
N LEU A 243 14.11 -5.29 8.93
CA LEU A 243 13.69 -5.31 10.33
C LEU A 243 12.28 -4.75 10.49
N VAL A 244 11.94 -3.66 9.81
CA VAL A 244 10.61 -3.02 9.89
C VAL A 244 9.46 -3.98 9.57
N PRO A 245 9.40 -4.65 8.40
CA PRO A 245 8.31 -5.57 8.10
C PRO A 245 8.33 -6.83 8.97
N VAL A 246 9.51 -7.32 9.39
CA VAL A 246 9.61 -8.46 10.32
C VAL A 246 9.03 -8.10 11.69
N LEU A 247 9.34 -6.92 12.22
CA LEU A 247 8.76 -6.43 13.47
C LEU A 247 7.26 -6.16 13.33
N GLY A 248 6.81 -5.65 12.18
CA GLY A 248 5.39 -5.46 11.88
C GLY A 248 4.62 -6.79 11.93
N TYR A 249 5.15 -7.84 11.31
CA TYR A 249 4.59 -9.19 11.42
C TYR A 249 4.61 -9.71 12.85
N LYS A 250 5.75 -9.59 13.54
CA LYS A 250 5.88 -10.05 14.92
C LYS A 250 4.85 -9.37 15.82
N GLY A 251 4.76 -8.05 15.79
CA GLY A 251 3.80 -7.31 16.60
C GLY A 251 2.37 -7.68 16.28
N SER A 252 2.05 -7.84 15.00
CA SER A 252 0.70 -8.16 14.57
C SER A 252 0.27 -9.59 14.88
N LEU A 253 1.19 -10.55 14.91
CA LEU A 253 0.88 -11.97 15.12
C LEU A 253 1.12 -12.45 16.56
N ASP A 254 1.75 -11.64 17.42
CA ASP A 254 2.08 -11.99 18.80
C ASP A 254 1.60 -10.92 19.81
N PRO A 255 0.52 -11.18 20.58
CA PRO A 255 -0.34 -12.36 20.51
C PRO A 255 -1.19 -12.38 19.23
N PHE A 256 -1.58 -13.59 18.79
CA PHE A 256 -2.38 -13.76 17.59
C PHE A 256 -3.68 -12.94 17.67
N PRO A 257 -4.06 -12.20 16.62
CA PRO A 257 -5.23 -11.35 16.66
C PRO A 257 -6.48 -12.13 17.08
N ALA A 258 -7.26 -11.57 18.00
CA ALA A 258 -8.56 -12.14 18.33
C ALA A 258 -9.55 -11.93 17.17
N TYR A 259 -10.59 -12.74 17.16
CA TYR A 259 -11.73 -12.50 16.28
C TYR A 259 -12.38 -11.14 16.57
N PRO A 260 -12.77 -10.34 15.55
CA PRO A 260 -12.78 -10.64 14.10
C PRO A 260 -11.50 -10.27 13.33
N PHE A 261 -10.47 -9.72 13.99
CA PHE A 261 -9.25 -9.24 13.31
C PHE A 261 -8.38 -10.35 12.72
N ASN A 262 -8.47 -11.58 13.26
CA ASN A 262 -7.81 -12.76 12.67
C ASN A 262 -8.31 -13.10 11.26
N VAL A 263 -9.53 -12.72 10.89
CA VAL A 263 -10.07 -12.96 9.55
C VAL A 263 -9.16 -12.33 8.49
N GLY A 264 -8.63 -11.12 8.76
CA GLY A 264 -7.66 -10.46 7.88
C GLY A 264 -6.37 -11.25 7.69
N VAL A 265 -5.90 -11.96 8.73
CA VAL A 265 -4.72 -12.84 8.64
C VAL A 265 -5.00 -14.01 7.70
N TYR A 266 -6.15 -14.66 7.86
CA TYR A 266 -6.52 -15.81 7.04
C TYR A 266 -6.75 -15.45 5.57
N ILE A 267 -7.38 -14.30 5.30
CA ILE A 267 -7.55 -13.81 3.92
C ILE A 267 -6.18 -13.53 3.30
N ALA A 268 -5.29 -12.81 4.00
CA ALA A 268 -3.95 -12.54 3.49
C ALA A 268 -3.17 -13.84 3.23
N ALA A 269 -3.21 -14.80 4.18
CA ALA A 269 -2.57 -16.10 4.01
C ALA A 269 -3.12 -16.86 2.80
N ALA A 270 -4.45 -16.88 2.61
CA ALA A 270 -5.08 -17.51 1.45
C ALA A 270 -4.62 -16.87 0.14
N MET A 271 -4.51 -15.53 0.08
CA MET A 271 -4.00 -14.82 -1.10
C MET A 271 -2.52 -15.10 -1.37
N ILE A 272 -1.70 -15.21 -0.33
CA ILE A 272 -0.28 -15.57 -0.45
C ILE A 272 -0.15 -17.00 -1.00
N VAL A 273 -0.91 -17.95 -0.44
CA VAL A 273 -0.92 -19.34 -0.90
C VAL A 273 -1.40 -19.43 -2.34
N LEU A 274 -2.50 -18.75 -2.68
CA LEU A 274 -3.01 -18.71 -4.06
C LEU A 274 -1.95 -18.17 -5.03
N SER A 275 -1.25 -17.10 -4.64
CA SER A 275 -0.19 -16.49 -5.44
C SER A 275 1.01 -17.43 -5.61
N ALA A 276 1.40 -18.14 -4.54
CA ALA A 276 2.50 -19.10 -4.57
C ALA A 276 2.16 -20.34 -5.42
N VAL A 277 0.92 -20.85 -5.31
CA VAL A 277 0.42 -21.95 -6.14
C VAL A 277 0.39 -21.53 -7.60
N TRP A 278 -0.15 -20.35 -7.91
CA TRP A 278 -0.18 -19.84 -9.28
C TRP A 278 1.23 -19.69 -9.87
N TRP A 279 2.17 -19.14 -9.10
CA TRP A 279 3.57 -19.04 -9.49
C TRP A 279 4.19 -20.42 -9.77
N LEU A 280 3.90 -21.42 -8.93
CA LEU A 280 4.40 -22.78 -9.11
C LEU A 280 3.79 -23.46 -10.35
N VAL A 281 2.50 -23.26 -10.60
CA VAL A 281 1.83 -23.73 -11.83
C VAL A 281 2.47 -23.11 -13.06
N LEU A 282 2.75 -21.80 -13.05
CA LEU A 282 3.44 -21.13 -14.16
C LEU A 282 4.86 -21.66 -14.36
N ARG A 283 5.56 -21.99 -13.27
CA ARG A 283 6.91 -22.54 -13.32
C ARG A 283 6.97 -23.91 -14.01
N VAL A 284 5.93 -24.72 -13.84
CA VAL A 284 5.82 -26.05 -14.48
C VAL A 284 5.25 -25.95 -15.88
N THR A 285 4.21 -25.15 -16.09
CA THR A 285 3.45 -25.12 -17.36
C THR A 285 4.03 -24.17 -18.40
N ARG A 286 4.70 -23.09 -17.99
CA ARG A 286 5.20 -22.02 -18.88
C ARG A 286 6.54 -21.42 -18.38
N PRO A 287 7.60 -22.23 -18.20
CA PRO A 287 8.87 -21.77 -17.65
C PRO A 287 9.53 -20.67 -18.47
N ASP A 288 9.36 -20.68 -19.80
CA ASP A 288 9.96 -19.69 -20.68
C ASP A 288 9.34 -18.30 -20.52
N ARG A 289 8.05 -18.22 -20.19
CA ARG A 289 7.37 -16.93 -19.96
C ARG A 289 7.84 -16.23 -18.69
N ILE A 290 8.16 -16.98 -17.64
CA ILE A 290 8.75 -16.42 -16.41
C ILE A 290 10.12 -15.82 -16.71
N LYS A 291 10.94 -16.50 -17.53
CA LYS A 291 12.25 -15.98 -17.94
C LYS A 291 12.12 -14.72 -18.80
N THR A 292 11.17 -14.69 -19.72
CA THR A 292 10.90 -13.52 -20.57
C THR A 292 10.37 -12.34 -19.75
N ALA A 293 9.41 -12.56 -18.85
CA ALA A 293 8.91 -11.53 -17.94
C ALA A 293 10.03 -10.98 -17.04
N ALA A 294 10.89 -11.85 -16.50
CA ALA A 294 12.05 -11.43 -15.71
C ALA A 294 13.06 -10.62 -16.54
N ARG A 295 13.31 -10.99 -17.80
CA ARG A 295 14.18 -10.22 -18.72
C ARG A 295 13.59 -8.86 -19.05
N HIS A 296 12.29 -8.78 -19.31
CA HIS A 296 11.61 -7.50 -19.56
C HIS A 296 11.70 -6.57 -18.35
N ALA A 297 11.45 -7.09 -17.14
CA ALA A 297 11.58 -6.31 -15.91
C ALA A 297 13.02 -5.79 -15.70
N LEU A 298 14.03 -6.62 -16.00
CA LEU A 298 15.44 -6.21 -15.92
C LEU A 298 15.84 -5.21 -17.00
N GLN A 299 15.27 -5.32 -18.22
CA GLN A 299 15.52 -4.38 -19.32
C GLN A 299 14.94 -3.00 -19.01
N VAL A 300 13.69 -2.94 -18.54
CA VAL A 300 13.05 -1.69 -18.08
C VAL A 300 13.85 -1.05 -16.94
N ALA A 301 14.35 -1.85 -15.99
CA ALA A 301 15.18 -1.35 -14.91
C ALA A 301 16.59 -0.88 -15.37
N ALA A 302 17.08 -1.36 -16.53
CA ALA A 302 18.42 -1.08 -17.03
C ALA A 302 18.48 0.03 -18.08
N THR A 303 17.37 0.40 -18.73
CA THR A 303 17.33 1.49 -19.71
C THR A 303 17.46 2.86 -19.03
N PRO A 304 18.49 3.67 -19.34
CA PRO A 304 18.57 5.04 -18.88
C PRO A 304 17.38 5.86 -19.40
N PRO A 305 16.83 6.80 -18.59
CA PRO A 305 15.67 7.62 -18.98
C PRO A 305 15.87 8.41 -20.28
N GLU A 306 17.12 8.76 -20.62
CA GLU A 306 17.47 9.51 -21.83
C GLU A 306 17.39 8.70 -23.14
N THR A 307 17.26 7.36 -23.06
CA THR A 307 17.25 6.47 -24.24
C THR A 307 15.94 5.71 -24.45
N ALA A 308 14.89 6.07 -23.70
CA ALA A 308 13.57 5.44 -23.80
C ALA A 308 12.86 5.83 -25.12
N GLY A 309 13.33 5.28 -26.23
CA GLY A 309 12.53 5.14 -27.45
C GLY A 309 11.48 4.04 -27.26
N PRO A 310 10.45 3.98 -28.13
CA PRO A 310 9.46 2.90 -28.07
C PRO A 310 10.16 1.54 -28.10
N LEU A 311 9.87 0.72 -27.09
CA LEU A 311 10.47 -0.60 -26.92
C LEU A 311 10.38 -1.39 -28.24
N PRO A 312 11.48 -2.04 -28.70
CA PRO A 312 11.39 -2.97 -29.80
C PRO A 312 10.40 -4.06 -29.42
N ALA A 313 9.41 -4.31 -30.29
CA ALA A 313 8.45 -5.38 -30.11
C ALA A 313 9.21 -6.69 -29.89
N SER A 314 8.86 -7.43 -28.83
CA SER A 314 9.39 -8.78 -28.63
C SER A 314 9.15 -9.60 -29.89
N PRO A 315 10.10 -10.45 -30.34
CA PRO A 315 9.89 -11.36 -31.46
C PRO A 315 8.66 -12.26 -31.27
N ASP A 316 8.26 -12.47 -30.00
CA ASP A 316 7.10 -13.28 -29.59
C ASP A 316 5.91 -12.43 -29.10
N ALA A 317 5.97 -11.10 -29.19
CA ALA A 317 4.82 -10.25 -28.89
C ALA A 317 3.75 -10.44 -29.98
N VAL A 318 2.52 -10.73 -29.55
CA VAL A 318 1.36 -10.68 -30.46
C VAL A 318 1.31 -9.26 -31.04
N PRO A 319 1.29 -9.11 -32.38
CA PRO A 319 1.29 -7.79 -33.02
C PRO A 319 0.13 -6.93 -32.50
N TYR A 320 0.38 -5.64 -32.33
CA TYR A 320 -0.68 -4.67 -32.03
C TYR A 320 -1.76 -4.79 -33.12
N PRO A 321 -3.06 -4.87 -32.77
CA PRO A 321 -4.10 -4.82 -33.79
C PRO A 321 -3.97 -3.48 -34.56
N PRO A 322 -4.16 -3.49 -35.89
CA PRO A 322 -3.99 -2.29 -36.68
C PRO A 322 -4.91 -1.17 -36.16
N PRO A 323 -4.46 0.11 -36.19
CA PRO A 323 -5.29 1.23 -35.80
C PRO A 323 -6.58 1.23 -36.63
N VAL A 324 -7.71 1.39 -35.95
CA VAL A 324 -9.03 1.49 -36.59
C VAL A 324 -9.01 2.73 -37.50
N PRO A 325 -9.27 2.61 -38.82
CA PRO A 325 -9.28 3.75 -39.72
C PRO A 325 -10.34 4.78 -39.27
N GLY A 326 -9.94 6.05 -39.05
CA GLY A 326 -10.88 7.16 -38.91
C GLY A 326 -10.89 7.93 -37.58
N VAL A 327 -9.82 7.91 -36.77
CA VAL A 327 -9.68 8.85 -35.65
C VAL A 327 -8.40 9.67 -35.85
N SER A 328 -8.56 10.81 -36.53
CA SER A 328 -7.63 11.94 -36.51
C SER A 328 -7.93 12.84 -35.33
#